data_AF-R9N4F2-F1
#
_entry.id   AF-R9N4F2-F1
#
_cell.length_a   1.000
_cell.length_b   1.000
_cell.length_c   1.000
_cell.angle_alpha   90.00
_cell.angle_beta   90.00
_cell.angle_gamma   90.00
#
_symmetry.space_group_name_H-M   'P 1'
#
loop_
_entity.id
_entity.type
_entity.pdbx_description
1 polymer ?
#
loop_
_entity_poly.entity_id
_entity_poly.type
_entity_poly.pdbx_seq_one_letter_code
_entity_poly.pdbx_strand_id
1 'polypeptide(L)'
;MERDYPVGEPEKCIVWLVRRLSDGETFPHEIGLFLGYPPEDVDGFIRNGAAGAKCIGTWKVYGNVETAQRKFAQYKKCTRLYWEAFQKHRSFDRLVVGCS
;
A
#
# COMPACT_ATOMS: atom_id res chain seq x y z
N MET A 1 -19.36 5.89 -9.82
CA MET A 1 -19.97 4.90 -8.92
C MET A 1 -19.50 5.19 -7.52
N GLU A 2 -20.36 5.76 -6.71
CA GLU A 2 -20.16 5.86 -5.26
C GLU A 2 -20.27 4.45 -4.69
N ARG A 3 -19.24 3.97 -3.99
CA ARG A 3 -19.23 2.62 -3.41
C ARG A 3 -20.00 2.70 -2.10
N ASP A 4 -21.18 2.08 -2.06
CA ASP A 4 -22.13 2.09 -0.94
C ASP A 4 -21.62 1.26 0.24
N TYR A 5 -20.49 1.69 0.82
CA TYR A 5 -19.96 1.10 2.04
C TYR A 5 -20.89 1.46 3.20
N PRO A 6 -21.15 0.53 4.14
CA PRO A 6 -21.89 0.82 5.36
C PRO A 6 -21.05 1.69 6.31
N VAL A 7 -20.98 3.00 6.00
CA VAL A 7 -20.22 3.99 6.78
C VAL A 7 -20.87 4.13 8.15
N GLY A 8 -20.16 3.73 9.20
CA GLY A 8 -20.65 3.74 10.59
C GLY A 8 -20.34 2.44 11.34
N GLU A 9 -20.10 1.35 10.61
CA GLU A 9 -19.76 0.05 11.18
C GLU A 9 -18.52 -0.52 10.46
N PRO A 10 -17.30 -0.29 10.97
CA PRO A 10 -16.07 -0.65 10.28
C PRO A 10 -15.96 -2.15 9.97
N GLU A 11 -16.51 -2.99 10.85
CA GLU A 11 -16.58 -4.45 10.66
C GLU A 11 -17.37 -4.81 9.40
N LYS A 12 -18.50 -4.13 9.16
CA LYS A 12 -19.32 -4.34 7.96
C LYS A 12 -18.60 -3.87 6.70
N CYS A 13 -17.83 -2.78 6.77
CA CYS A 13 -16.99 -2.33 5.66
C CYS A 13 -15.93 -3.39 5.28
N ILE A 14 -15.32 -4.04 6.28
CA ILE A 14 -14.34 -5.11 6.05
C ILE A 14 -15.02 -6.32 5.40
N VAL A 15 -16.16 -6.77 5.92
CA VAL A 15 -16.93 -7.89 5.33
C VAL A 15 -17.31 -7.58 3.87
N TRP A 16 -17.72 -6.36 3.59
CA TRP A 16 -18.05 -5.93 2.23
C TRP A 16 -16.83 -5.96 1.30
N LEU A 17 -15.68 -5.49 1.76
CA LEU A 17 -14.43 -5.55 1.01
C LEU A 17 -13.99 -6.99 0.72
N VAL A 18 -14.12 -7.89 1.70
CA VAL A 18 -13.78 -9.32 1.54
C VAL A 18 -14.68 -10.01 0.52
N ARG A 19 -15.98 -9.70 0.53
CA ARG A 19 -16.91 -10.19 -0.50
C ARG A 19 -16.46 -9.77 -1.90
N ARG A 20 -16.14 -8.49 -2.09
CA ARG A 20 -15.65 -7.98 -3.37
C ARG A 20 -14.32 -8.56 -3.82
N LEU A 21 -13.44 -8.87 -2.88
CA LEU A 21 -12.20 -9.60 -3.17
C LEU A 21 -12.51 -11.02 -3.71
N SER A 22 -13.58 -11.64 -3.23
CA SER A 22 -13.98 -13.00 -3.61
C SER A 22 -14.77 -13.06 -4.93
N ASP A 23 -15.58 -12.03 -5.21
CA ASP A 23 -16.46 -11.99 -6.39
C ASP A 23 -15.72 -11.78 -7.71
N GLY A 24 -14.45 -11.34 -7.69
CA GLY A 24 -13.52 -11.39 -8.83
C GLY A 24 -13.75 -10.38 -9.97
N GLU A 25 -14.87 -9.66 -9.99
CA GLU A 25 -15.20 -8.70 -11.07
C GLU A 25 -14.17 -7.56 -11.24
N THR A 26 -13.71 -6.97 -10.13
CA THR A 26 -12.69 -5.92 -10.15
C THR A 26 -11.94 -5.91 -8.84
N PHE A 27 -10.61 -5.98 -8.92
CA PHE A 27 -9.78 -5.99 -7.72
C PHE A 27 -9.96 -4.69 -6.92
N PRO A 28 -10.39 -4.74 -5.65
CA PRO A 28 -10.70 -3.55 -4.89
C PRO A 28 -9.42 -2.81 -4.48
N HIS A 29 -9.25 -1.61 -5.03
CA HIS A 29 -8.08 -0.76 -4.79
C HIS A 29 -7.97 -0.25 -3.34
N GLU A 30 -9.03 -0.36 -2.53
CA GLU A 30 -9.04 -0.07 -1.09
C GLU A 30 -8.07 -0.95 -0.30
N ILE A 31 -7.65 -2.08 -0.87
CA ILE A 31 -6.60 -2.91 -0.26
C ILE A 31 -5.31 -2.13 0.00
N GLY A 32 -5.07 -1.03 -0.75
CA GLY A 32 -3.95 -0.12 -0.52
C GLY A 32 -3.89 0.42 0.91
N LEU A 33 -5.03 0.56 1.59
CA LEU A 33 -5.07 0.97 3.01
C LEU A 33 -4.38 -0.07 3.91
N PHE A 34 -4.58 -1.36 3.63
CA PHE A 34 -3.97 -2.47 4.37
C PHE A 34 -2.49 -2.66 4.03
N LEU A 35 -2.07 -2.23 2.84
CA LEU A 35 -0.65 -2.15 2.45
C LEU A 35 0.08 -0.96 3.07
N GLY A 36 -0.62 -0.13 3.86
CA GLY A 36 -0.07 1.05 4.51
C GLY A 36 0.13 2.25 3.57
N TYR A 37 -0.53 2.25 2.41
CA TYR A 37 -0.54 3.42 1.54
C TYR A 37 -1.36 4.55 2.17
N PRO A 38 -0.95 5.81 2.00
CA PRO A 38 -1.71 6.94 2.51
C PRO A 38 -3.15 6.94 1.97
N PRO A 39 -4.18 7.18 2.81
CA PRO A 39 -5.58 7.17 2.36
C PRO A 39 -5.85 8.09 1.17
N GLU A 40 -5.18 9.24 1.12
CA GLU A 40 -5.27 10.20 0.03
C GLU A 40 -4.74 9.67 -1.30
N ASP A 41 -3.74 8.79 -1.27
CA ASP A 41 -3.18 8.16 -2.46
C ASP A 41 -4.09 7.02 -2.94
N VAL A 42 -4.74 6.30 -2.01
CA VAL A 42 -5.72 5.26 -2.32
C VAL A 42 -6.99 5.87 -2.94
N ASP A 43 -7.55 6.91 -2.31
CA ASP A 43 -8.71 7.64 -2.84
C ASP A 43 -8.37 8.30 -4.18
N GLY A 44 -7.19 8.94 -4.29
CA GLY A 44 -6.72 9.54 -5.53
C GLY A 44 -6.57 8.52 -6.67
N PHE A 45 -6.10 7.30 -6.37
CA PHE A 45 -6.01 6.22 -7.35
C PHE A 45 -7.40 5.76 -7.83
N ILE A 46 -8.34 5.61 -6.89
CA ILE A 46 -9.72 5.19 -7.18
C ILE A 46 -10.44 6.25 -8.03
N ARG A 47 -10.35 7.53 -7.66
CA ARG A 47 -11.03 8.63 -8.36
C ARG A 47 -10.46 8.89 -9.75
N ASN A 48 -9.14 8.85 -9.90
CA ASN A 48 -8.48 9.19 -11.15
C ASN A 48 -8.24 7.99 -12.07
N GLY A 49 -8.71 6.79 -11.71
CA GLY A 49 -8.53 5.58 -12.53
C GLY A 49 -7.06 5.30 -12.84
N ALA A 50 -6.18 5.49 -11.85
CA ALA A 50 -4.72 5.38 -11.99
C ALA A 50 -4.04 6.43 -12.91
N ALA A 51 -4.76 7.39 -13.50
CA ALA A 51 -4.18 8.52 -14.23
C ALA A 51 -3.83 9.68 -13.28
N GLY A 52 -3.14 10.71 -13.76
CA GLY A 52 -2.96 11.98 -13.01
C GLY A 52 -2.10 11.90 -11.74
N ALA A 53 -1.24 10.89 -11.60
CA ALA A 53 -0.34 10.78 -10.47
C ALA A 53 0.67 11.95 -10.47
N LYS A 54 0.83 12.62 -9.32
CA LYS A 54 1.80 13.70 -9.12
C LYS A 54 3.24 13.18 -9.08
N CYS A 55 3.41 11.96 -8.60
CA CYS A 55 4.69 11.27 -8.55
C CYS A 55 4.46 9.76 -8.63
N ILE A 56 5.41 9.04 -9.22
CA ILE A 56 5.37 7.58 -9.35
C ILE A 56 6.64 7.03 -8.71
N GLY A 57 6.47 6.17 -7.71
CA GLY A 57 7.55 5.46 -7.04
C GLY A 57 7.11 4.07 -6.63
N THR A 58 7.21 3.74 -5.33
CA THR A 58 6.68 2.46 -4.81
C THR A 58 5.16 2.35 -4.98
N TRP A 59 4.45 3.48 -4.98
CA TRP A 59 3.05 3.59 -5.38
C TRP A 59 2.84 4.89 -6.18
N LYS A 60 1.64 5.07 -6.74
CA LYS A 60 1.23 6.31 -7.43
C LYS A 60 0.76 7.32 -6.39
N VAL A 61 1.39 8.50 -6.37
CA VAL A 61 1.14 9.54 -5.37
C VAL A 61 0.17 10.58 -5.92
N TYR A 62 -0.87 10.84 -5.15
CA TYR A 62 -1.90 11.85 -5.39
C TYR A 62 -1.91 12.92 -4.29
N GLY A 63 -1.40 12.60 -3.11
CA GLY A 63 -1.27 13.49 -1.95
C GLY A 63 0.02 14.32 -1.94
N ASN A 64 0.75 14.24 -0.82
CA ASN A 64 1.98 14.99 -0.57
C ASN A 64 3.20 14.27 -1.18
N VAL A 65 3.74 14.84 -2.26
CA VAL A 65 4.87 14.27 -3.01
C VAL A 65 6.14 14.16 -2.15
N GLU A 66 6.46 15.17 -1.35
CA GLU A 66 7.68 15.18 -0.54
C GLU A 66 7.67 14.05 0.50
N THR A 67 6.53 13.88 1.19
CA THR A 67 6.38 12.83 2.20
C THR A 67 6.44 11.44 1.56
N ALA A 68 5.83 11.25 0.39
CA ALA A 68 5.92 10.00 -0.36
C ALA A 68 7.35 9.72 -0.83
N GLN A 69 8.07 10.71 -1.33
CA GLN A 69 9.48 10.57 -1.74
C GLN A 69 10.38 10.19 -0.57
N ARG A 70 10.19 10.79 0.62
CA ARG A 70 10.91 10.40 1.84
C ARG A 70 10.66 8.94 2.20
N LYS A 71 9.40 8.48 2.14
CA LYS A 71 9.05 7.06 2.36
C LYS A 71 9.68 6.15 1.31
N PHE A 72 9.66 6.51 0.02
CA PHE A 72 10.33 5.75 -1.03
C PHE A 72 11.83 5.61 -0.79
N ALA A 73 12.49 6.70 -0.38
CA ALA A 73 13.91 6.69 -0.05
C ALA A 73 14.21 5.78 1.14
N GLN A 74 13.37 5.82 2.18
CA GLN A 74 13.48 4.95 3.34
C GLN A 74 13.34 3.47 2.94
N TYR A 75 12.31 3.12 2.16
CA TYR A 75 12.11 1.76 1.69
C TYR A 75 13.28 1.27 0.83
N LYS A 76 13.74 2.07 -0.13
CA LYS A 76 14.92 1.74 -0.94
C LYS A 76 16.17 1.52 -0.09
N LYS A 77 16.37 2.34 0.94
CA LYS A 77 17.50 2.17 1.87
C LYS A 77 17.40 0.86 2.64
N CYS A 78 16.24 0.55 3.21
CA CYS A 78 16.01 -0.69 3.94
C CYS A 78 16.20 -1.91 3.03
N THR A 79 15.57 -1.93 1.85
CA THR A 79 15.73 -3.01 0.87
C THR A 79 17.20 -3.22 0.50
N ARG A 80 17.95 -2.15 0.26
CA ARG A 80 19.38 -2.25 -0.06
C ARG A 80 20.19 -2.88 1.07
N LEU A 81 20.01 -2.41 2.30
CA LEU A 81 20.75 -2.95 3.45
C LEU A 81 20.44 -4.43 3.69
N TYR A 82 19.17 -4.80 3.60
CA TYR A 82 18.75 -6.20 3.73
C TYR A 82 19.28 -7.06 2.59
N TRP A 83 19.30 -6.54 1.36
CA TRP A 83 19.87 -7.23 0.21
C TRP A 83 21.37 -7.48 0.38
N GLU A 84 22.13 -6.47 0.81
CA GLU A 84 23.57 -6.59 1.10
C GLU A 84 23.82 -7.64 2.20
N ALA A 85 23.03 -7.62 3.28
CA ALA A 85 23.10 -8.62 4.34
C ALA A 85 22.72 -10.03 3.85
N PHE A 86 21.71 -10.13 2.99
CA PHE A 86 21.30 -11.40 2.36
C PHE A 86 22.42 -11.98 1.51
N GLN A 87 23.08 -11.17 0.68
CA GLN A 87 24.19 -11.64 -0.16
C GLN A 87 25.36 -12.18 0.67
N LYS A 88 25.65 -11.54 1.82
CA LYS A 88 26.75 -11.94 2.70
C LYS A 88 26.47 -13.25 3.46
N HIS A 89 25.23 -13.47 3.89
CA HIS A 89 24.90 -14.58 4.79
C HIS A 89 24.04 -15.68 4.16
N ARG A 90 23.46 -15.45 2.98
CA ARG A 90 22.55 -16.35 2.22
C ARG A 90 21.44 -17.00 3.05
N SER A 91 21.12 -16.45 4.21
CA SER A 91 20.10 -16.95 5.12
C SER A 91 19.14 -15.81 5.44
N PHE A 92 17.87 -16.07 5.17
CA PHE A 92 16.78 -15.13 5.44
C PHE A 92 16.50 -15.01 6.94
N ASP A 93 16.67 -16.07 7.72
CA ASP A 93 16.45 -16.10 9.17
C ASP A 93 17.28 -15.05 9.90
N ARG A 94 18.50 -14.79 9.42
CA ARG A 94 19.40 -13.78 9.98
C ARG A 94 19.02 -12.33 9.64
N LEU A 95 18.07 -12.14 8.74
CA LEU A 95 17.54 -10.82 8.38
C LEU A 95 16.30 -10.46 9.21
N VAL A 96 15.70 -11.42 9.92
CA VAL A 96 14.52 -11.15 10.74
C VAL A 96 14.96 -10.34 11.95
N VAL A 97 14.73 -9.03 11.90
CA VAL A 97 14.90 -8.15 13.06
C VAL A 97 13.67 -8.37 13.94
N GLY A 98 13.84 -9.08 15.04
CA GLY A 98 12.77 -9.27 16.02
C GLY A 98 12.32 -7.91 16.57
N CYS A 99 11.01 -7.71 16.67
CA CYS A 99 10.48 -6.69 17.58
C CYS A 99 10.68 -7.23 19.00
N SER A 100 11.64 -6.66 19.72
CA SER A 100 11.74 -6.75 21.17
C SER A 100 10.81 -5.73 21.83
#